data_AF-A0A399ND03-F1
#
_entry.id   AF-A0A399ND03-F1
#
_cell.length_a   1.000
_cell.length_b   1.000
_cell.length_c   1.000
_cell.angle_alpha   90.00
_cell.angle_beta   90.00
_cell.angle_gamma   90.00
#
_symmetry.space_group_name_H-M   'P 1'
#
loop_
_entity.id
_entity.type
_entity.pdbx_description
1 polymer ?
#
loop_
_entity_poly.entity_id
_entity_poly.type
_entity_poly.pdbx_seq_one_letter_code
_entity_poly.pdbx_strand_id
1 'polypeptide(L)'
;MRFVLAIATFVVAALMIGLGIAQHTFLAGPDRITAATSSTGDAAYAIVDGKTLNAHPGLQDTVVRGDGEVFAAYGPTTDVEAWVGSSPYTRIAMDDQGALTSQVVQPEATTPTPTPTPSPTAGASGTDATGAA
;
A
#
# COMPACT_ATOMS: atom_id res chain seq x y z
N MET A 1 24.26 -61.40 -4.93
CA MET A 1 24.21 -60.19 -4.07
C MET A 1 24.45 -58.88 -4.81
N ARG A 2 25.52 -58.73 -5.64
CA ARG A 2 25.81 -57.46 -6.36
C ARG A 2 24.72 -56.95 -7.29
N PHE A 3 24.07 -57.82 -8.06
CA PHE A 3 23.01 -57.43 -9.01
C PHE A 3 21.73 -56.99 -8.29
N VAL A 4 21.39 -57.67 -7.19
CA VAL A 4 20.24 -57.30 -6.34
C VAL A 4 20.48 -55.94 -5.68
N LEU A 5 21.69 -55.71 -5.17
CA LEU A 5 22.09 -54.40 -4.65
C LEU A 5 22.05 -53.31 -5.73
N ALA A 6 22.51 -53.60 -6.95
CA ALA A 6 22.47 -52.63 -8.07
C ALA A 6 21.03 -52.27 -8.48
N ILE A 7 20.12 -53.25 -8.51
CA ILE A 7 18.70 -52.98 -8.80
C ILE A 7 18.07 -52.18 -7.66
N ALA A 8 18.35 -52.54 -6.41
CA ALA A 8 17.83 -51.82 -5.25
C ALA A 8 18.29 -50.35 -5.23
N THR A 9 19.58 -50.09 -5.47
CA THR A 9 20.10 -48.71 -5.52
C THR A 9 19.54 -47.94 -6.71
N PHE A 10 19.33 -48.59 -7.85
CA PHE A 10 18.69 -47.97 -9.02
C PHE A 10 17.24 -47.54 -8.71
N VAL A 11 16.47 -48.39 -8.03
CA VAL A 11 15.09 -48.04 -7.62
C VAL A 11 15.11 -46.87 -6.63
N VAL A 12 16.00 -46.89 -5.64
CA VAL A 12 16.15 -45.77 -4.69
C VAL A 12 16.52 -44.47 -5.41
N ALA A 13 17.43 -44.53 -6.38
CA ALA A 13 17.81 -43.38 -7.19
C ALA A 13 16.61 -42.85 -7.99
N ALA A 14 15.84 -43.72 -8.63
CA ALA A 14 14.63 -43.34 -9.37
C ALA A 14 13.59 -42.67 -8.46
N LEU A 15 13.39 -43.18 -7.25
CA LEU A 15 12.50 -42.58 -6.24
C LEU A 15 13.00 -41.20 -5.78
N MET A 16 14.30 -41.04 -5.53
CA MET A 16 14.91 -39.76 -5.17
C MET A 16 14.76 -38.71 -6.28
N ILE A 17 14.91 -39.11 -7.55
CA ILE A 17 14.67 -38.22 -8.70
C ILE A 17 13.21 -37.80 -8.75
N GLY A 18 12.28 -38.77 -8.64
CA GLY A 18 10.84 -38.46 -8.63
C GLY A 18 10.43 -37.56 -7.48
N LEU A 19 10.98 -37.79 -6.28
CA LEU A 19 10.72 -36.97 -5.10
C LEU A 19 11.30 -35.55 -5.26
N GLY A 20 12.51 -35.41 -5.81
CA GLY A 20 13.11 -34.10 -6.10
C GLY A 20 12.27 -33.29 -7.09
N ILE A 21 11.79 -33.94 -8.16
CA ILE A 21 10.88 -33.31 -9.12
C ILE A 21 9.57 -32.91 -8.43
N ALA A 22 8.97 -33.80 -7.63
CA ALA A 22 7.73 -33.51 -6.91
C ALA A 22 7.89 -32.33 -5.94
N GLN A 23 9.00 -32.28 -5.19
CA GLN A 23 9.34 -31.18 -4.29
C GLN A 23 9.40 -29.83 -5.01
N HIS A 24 9.99 -29.80 -6.20
CA HIS A 24 10.19 -28.57 -6.96
C HIS A 24 8.97 -28.14 -7.79
N THR A 25 7.99 -29.03 -7.99
CA THR A 25 6.84 -28.76 -8.88
C THR A 25 5.53 -28.65 -8.13
N PHE A 26 5.16 -29.68 -7.38
CA PHE A 26 3.84 -29.77 -6.73
C PHE A 26 3.86 -29.37 -5.26
N LEU A 27 5.00 -29.51 -4.59
CA LEU A 27 5.14 -29.16 -3.17
C LEU A 27 5.72 -27.76 -2.98
N ALA A 28 6.27 -27.14 -4.02
CA ALA A 28 6.53 -25.71 -4.03
C ALA A 28 5.16 -25.02 -4.10
N GLY A 29 4.77 -24.34 -3.01
CA GLY A 29 3.55 -23.52 -3.00
C GLY A 29 3.64 -22.35 -3.99
N PRO A 30 2.61 -21.50 -4.05
CA PRO A 30 2.63 -20.33 -4.92
C PRO A 30 3.82 -19.42 -4.59
N ASP A 31 4.71 -19.19 -5.55
CA ASP A 31 5.85 -18.27 -5.39
C ASP A 31 5.42 -16.79 -5.34
N ARG A 32 4.14 -16.51 -5.67
CA ARG A 32 3.55 -15.18 -5.68
C ARG A 32 2.10 -15.22 -5.22
N ILE A 33 1.71 -14.20 -4.47
CA ILE A 33 0.32 -13.94 -4.12
C ILE A 33 -0.17 -12.84 -5.06
N THR A 34 -1.24 -13.11 -5.82
CA THR A 34 -1.82 -12.16 -6.76
C THR A 34 -3.23 -11.87 -6.33
N ALA A 35 -3.53 -10.59 -6.14
CA ALA A 35 -4.87 -10.09 -5.90
C ALA A 35 -5.14 -8.96 -6.89
N ALA A 36 -6.37 -8.93 -7.41
CA ALA A 36 -6.82 -7.91 -8.33
C ALA A 36 -8.20 -7.42 -7.90
N THR A 37 -8.44 -6.13 -8.08
CA THR A 37 -9.74 -5.52 -7.87
C THR A 37 -9.95 -4.45 -8.93
N SER A 38 -11.21 -4.20 -9.27
CA SER A 38 -11.63 -3.15 -10.18
C SER A 38 -12.68 -2.31 -9.50
N SER A 39 -12.57 -0.99 -9.63
CA SER A 39 -13.61 -0.05 -9.19
C SER A 39 -14.31 0.55 -10.39
N THR A 40 -15.63 0.55 -10.36
CA THR A 40 -16.48 1.25 -11.35
C THR A 40 -17.03 2.56 -10.78
N GLY A 41 -16.54 2.99 -9.61
CA GLY A 41 -17.01 4.20 -8.95
C GLY A 41 -16.49 5.47 -9.63
N ASP A 42 -17.29 6.53 -9.61
CA ASP A 42 -16.97 7.84 -10.23
C ASP A 42 -15.92 8.66 -9.46
N ALA A 43 -15.29 8.09 -8.44
CA ALA A 43 -14.30 8.79 -7.63
C ALA A 43 -13.00 8.99 -8.42
N ALA A 44 -12.55 10.25 -8.53
CA ALA A 44 -11.36 10.61 -9.30
C ALA A 44 -10.04 10.08 -8.71
N TYR A 45 -10.05 9.67 -7.44
CA TYR A 45 -8.87 9.20 -6.73
C TYR A 45 -9.08 7.77 -6.23
N ALA A 46 -8.01 6.97 -6.28
CA ALA A 46 -7.93 5.68 -5.62
C ALA A 46 -6.74 5.66 -4.65
N ILE A 47 -7.00 5.28 -3.40
CA ILE A 47 -5.99 5.18 -2.35
C ILE A 47 -5.81 3.71 -2.01
N VAL A 48 -4.58 3.22 -2.12
CA VAL A 48 -4.18 1.90 -1.62
C VAL A 48 -3.47 2.09 -0.29
N ASP A 49 -4.05 1.58 0.79
CA ASP A 49 -3.51 1.78 2.13
C ASP A 49 -2.13 1.13 2.29
N GLY A 50 -1.25 1.73 3.11
CA GLY A 50 0.07 1.16 3.39
C GLY A 50 -0.02 -0.23 4.04
N LYS A 51 -1.06 -0.47 4.85
CA LYS A 51 -1.34 -1.80 5.42
C LYS A 51 -1.61 -2.84 4.32
N THR A 52 -2.29 -2.46 3.25
CA THR A 52 -2.59 -3.32 2.09
C THR A 52 -1.32 -3.65 1.31
N LEU A 53 -0.48 -2.65 1.05
CA LEU A 53 0.81 -2.86 0.35
C LEU A 53 1.78 -3.72 1.16
N ASN A 54 1.72 -3.65 2.49
CA ASN A 54 2.55 -4.43 3.41
C ASN A 54 1.84 -5.67 3.97
N ALA A 55 0.72 -6.11 3.37
CA ALA A 55 -0.05 -7.25 3.87
C ALA A 55 0.76 -8.56 3.82
N HIS A 56 1.73 -8.65 2.91
CA HIS A 56 2.62 -9.79 2.76
C HIS A 56 4.09 -9.35 2.81
N PRO A 57 4.97 -10.16 3.44
CA PRO A 57 6.39 -9.88 3.42
C PRO A 57 6.98 -10.11 2.01
N GLY A 58 7.98 -9.31 1.64
CA GLY A 58 8.75 -9.51 0.41
C GLY A 58 8.64 -8.34 -0.57
N LEU A 59 8.97 -8.61 -1.83
CA LEU A 59 8.87 -7.64 -2.92
C LEU A 59 7.44 -7.60 -3.45
N GLN A 60 6.89 -6.40 -3.58
CA GLN A 60 5.59 -6.16 -4.21
C GLN A 60 5.78 -5.76 -5.68
N ASP A 61 4.89 -6.28 -6.54
CA ASP A 61 4.70 -5.78 -7.90
C ASP A 61 3.29 -5.21 -8.00
N THR A 62 3.17 -3.94 -8.39
CA THR A 62 1.90 -3.22 -8.44
C THR A 62 1.65 -2.75 -9.87
N VAL A 63 0.56 -3.25 -10.45
CA VAL A 63 0.12 -2.87 -11.79
C VAL A 63 -1.22 -2.15 -11.68
N VAL A 64 -1.24 -0.87 -12.10
CA VAL A 64 -2.46 -0.06 -12.15
C VAL A 64 -2.86 0.13 -13.61
N ARG A 65 -4.14 -0.07 -13.91
CA ARG A 65 -4.72 0.15 -15.23
C ARG A 65 -6.02 0.93 -15.08
N GLY A 66 -6.23 1.90 -15.96
CA GLY A 66 -7.42 2.73 -16.01
C GLY A 66 -7.53 3.38 -17.38
N ASP A 67 -8.69 4.00 -17.63
CA ASP A 67 -8.90 4.76 -18.84
C ASP A 67 -8.16 6.10 -18.77
N GLY A 68 -7.46 6.47 -19.85
CA GLY A 68 -6.70 7.71 -19.93
C GLY A 68 -5.29 7.63 -19.31
N GLU A 69 -4.80 8.77 -18.85
CA GLU A 69 -3.47 8.87 -18.22
C GLU A 69 -3.53 8.43 -16.76
N VAL A 70 -2.76 7.40 -16.42
CA VAL A 70 -2.66 6.89 -15.05
C VAL A 70 -1.44 7.51 -14.38
N PHE A 71 -1.69 8.27 -13.31
CA PHE A 71 -0.65 8.81 -12.44
C PHE A 71 -0.68 8.10 -11.08
N ALA A 72 0.51 7.75 -10.58
CA ALA A 72 0.67 7.14 -9.27
C ALA A 72 1.72 7.90 -8.45
N ALA A 73 1.40 8.18 -7.19
CA ALA A 73 2.29 8.73 -6.20
C ALA A 73 2.23 7.90 -4.92
N TYR A 74 3.26 7.99 -4.08
CA TYR A 74 3.34 7.26 -2.82
C TYR A 74 3.68 8.20 -1.67
N GLY A 75 3.17 7.89 -0.48
CA GLY A 75 3.40 8.62 0.76
C GLY A 75 2.74 7.91 1.94
N PRO A 76 2.94 8.40 3.18
CA PRO A 76 2.21 7.91 4.34
C PRO A 76 0.71 8.02 4.13
N THR A 77 -0.06 6.99 4.48
CA THR A 77 -1.51 6.96 4.23
C THR A 77 -2.23 8.17 4.84
N THR A 78 -1.83 8.60 6.04
CA THR A 78 -2.38 9.79 6.71
C THR A 78 -2.17 11.08 5.91
N ASP A 79 -1.02 11.20 5.25
CA ASP A 79 -0.67 12.41 4.50
C ASP A 79 -1.38 12.44 3.15
N VAL A 80 -1.51 11.27 2.49
CA VAL A 80 -2.28 11.12 1.25
C VAL A 80 -3.76 11.40 1.50
N GLU A 81 -4.34 10.86 2.56
CA GLU A 81 -5.74 11.13 2.94
C GLU A 81 -5.97 12.61 3.27
N ALA A 82 -5.05 13.23 4.01
CA ALA A 82 -5.12 14.66 4.30
C ALA A 82 -5.01 15.52 3.03
N TRP A 83 -4.19 15.12 2.06
CA TRP A 83 -4.04 15.82 0.78
C TRP A 83 -5.29 15.72 -0.11
N VAL A 84 -5.94 14.54 -0.17
CA VAL A 84 -7.23 14.35 -0.87
C VAL A 84 -8.34 15.18 -0.24
N GLY A 85 -8.26 15.38 1.08
CA GLY A 85 -9.15 16.25 1.84
C GLY A 85 -10.60 15.76 1.81
N SER A 86 -11.52 16.62 1.38
CA SER A 86 -12.97 16.34 1.34
C SER A 86 -13.43 15.63 0.06
N SER A 87 -12.53 15.32 -0.86
CA SER A 87 -12.89 14.74 -2.15
C SER A 87 -13.25 13.26 -1.99
N PRO A 88 -14.29 12.75 -2.67
CA PRO A 88 -14.59 11.33 -2.66
C PRO A 88 -13.42 10.54 -3.29
N TYR A 89 -13.06 9.44 -2.67
CA TYR A 89 -12.00 8.55 -3.15
C TYR A 89 -12.40 7.08 -3.00
N THR A 90 -11.84 6.23 -3.85
CA THR A 90 -11.95 4.77 -3.71
C THR A 90 -10.83 4.28 -2.79
N ARG A 91 -11.17 3.70 -1.64
CA ARG A 91 -10.21 2.99 -0.79
C ARG A 91 -10.07 1.54 -1.26
N ILE A 92 -8.83 1.12 -1.45
CA ILE A 92 -8.46 -0.25 -1.77
C ILE A 92 -7.79 -0.89 -0.56
N ALA A 93 -8.44 -1.91 0.01
CA ALA A 93 -8.01 -2.59 1.21
C ALA A 93 -7.93 -4.11 1.00
N MET A 94 -6.98 -4.78 1.66
CA MET A 94 -6.99 -6.24 1.74
C MET A 94 -7.87 -6.69 2.90
N ASP A 95 -8.77 -7.63 2.65
CA ASP A 95 -9.59 -8.26 3.69
C ASP A 95 -8.81 -9.34 4.47
N ASP A 96 -9.43 -9.88 5.50
CA ASP A 96 -8.83 -10.91 6.36
C ASP A 96 -8.62 -12.25 5.62
N GLN A 97 -9.23 -12.42 4.44
CA GLN A 97 -9.08 -13.58 3.57
C GLN A 97 -7.97 -13.39 2.51
N GLY A 98 -7.31 -12.22 2.49
CA GLY A 98 -6.25 -11.91 1.53
C GLY A 98 -6.75 -11.41 0.17
N ALA A 99 -8.04 -11.07 0.04
CA ALA A 99 -8.62 -10.53 -1.18
C ALA A 99 -8.60 -8.99 -1.17
N LEU A 100 -8.41 -8.37 -2.34
CA LEU A 100 -8.53 -6.93 -2.49
C LEU A 100 -10.00 -6.51 -2.61
N THR A 101 -10.38 -5.56 -1.77
CA THR A 101 -11.70 -4.96 -1.71
C THR A 101 -11.61 -3.47 -2.09
N SER A 102 -12.68 -2.98 -2.71
CA SER A 102 -12.81 -1.60 -3.15
C SER A 102 -14.04 -0.98 -2.52
N GLN A 103 -13.88 0.17 -1.87
CA GLN A 103 -14.97 0.91 -1.26
C GLN A 103 -14.86 2.39 -1.58
N VAL A 104 -15.94 3.00 -2.04
CA VAL A 104 -16.01 4.45 -2.19
C VAL A 104 -16.22 5.10 -0.82
N VAL A 105 -15.32 6.00 -0.45
CA VAL A 105 -15.37 6.81 0.76
C VAL A 105 -15.78 8.24 0.39
N GLN A 106 -16.75 8.79 1.11
CA GLN A 106 -17.13 10.20 1.04
C GLN A 106 -16.71 10.88 2.34
N PRO A 107 -15.57 11.58 2.35
CA PRO A 107 -15.11 12.27 3.56
C PRO A 107 -16.04 13.44 3.88
N GLU A 108 -16.39 13.58 5.16
CA GLU A 108 -17.04 14.82 5.61
C GLU A 108 -16.07 15.99 5.48
N ALA A 109 -16.59 17.15 5.09
CA ALA A 109 -15.78 18.36 5.00
C ALA A 109 -15.24 18.74 6.38
N THR A 110 -13.93 18.60 6.57
CA THR A 110 -13.22 19.17 7.72
C THR A 110 -13.28 20.69 7.61
N THR A 111 -14.17 21.31 8.38
CA THR A 111 -14.13 22.77 8.57
C THR A 111 -12.83 23.07 9.33
N PRO A 112 -11.88 23.82 8.75
CA PRO A 112 -10.69 24.18 9.50
C PRO A 112 -11.10 25.06 10.68
N THR A 113 -10.80 24.62 11.90
CA THR A 113 -10.87 25.49 13.09
C THR A 113 -9.92 26.67 12.83
N PRO A 114 -10.41 27.92 12.79
CA PRO A 114 -9.53 29.05 12.54
C PRO A 114 -8.48 29.12 13.66
N THR A 115 -7.21 29.08 13.30
CA THR A 115 -6.13 29.47 14.21
C THR A 115 -6.43 30.89 14.70
N PRO A 116 -6.51 31.15 16.02
CA PRO A 116 -6.73 32.52 16.49
C PRO A 116 -5.58 33.38 15.96
N THR A 117 -5.93 34.38 15.16
CA THR A 117 -4.99 35.43 14.74
C THR A 117 -4.46 36.08 16.03
N PRO A 118 -3.14 36.12 16.28
CA PRO A 118 -2.62 36.87 17.41
C PRO A 118 -3.05 38.33 17.24
N SER A 119 -3.88 38.83 18.14
CA SER A 119 -4.33 40.20 18.14
C SER A 119 -3.11 41.12 18.36
N PRO A 120 -2.88 42.16 17.54
CA PRO A 120 -1.78 43.08 17.77
C PRO A 120 -2.04 43.82 19.10
N THR A 121 -1.17 43.62 20.08
CA THR A 121 -1.15 44.39 21.33
C THR A 121 -0.89 45.85 21.01
N ALA A 122 -1.94 46.67 20.99
CA ALA A 122 -1.84 48.12 20.96
C ALA A 122 -1.55 48.64 22.37
N GLY A 123 -0.41 49.29 22.58
CA GLY A 123 -0.20 50.15 23.75
C GLY A 123 1.22 50.25 24.28
N ALA A 124 2.01 51.14 23.71
CA ALA A 124 2.86 52.07 24.47
C ALA A 124 3.30 53.21 23.53
N SER A 125 2.48 54.28 23.49
CA SER A 125 2.92 55.60 23.02
C SER A 125 3.64 56.32 24.16
N GLY A 126 4.75 56.96 23.84
CA GLY A 126 5.50 57.92 24.67
C GLY A 126 7.00 57.70 24.48
N THR A 127 7.84 58.67 24.12
CA THR A 127 7.72 60.12 24.05
C THR A 127 8.93 60.61 23.22
N ASP A 128 8.74 61.67 22.43
CA ASP A 128 9.81 62.41 21.77
C ASP A 128 10.93 62.84 22.74
N ALA A 129 12.18 62.65 22.34
CA ALA A 129 13.30 63.43 22.85
C ALA A 129 14.30 63.72 21.72
N THR A 130 14.11 64.89 21.14
CA THR A 130 15.06 65.68 20.35
C THR A 130 16.38 65.91 21.11
N GLY A 131 17.52 65.83 20.41
CA GLY A 131 18.83 66.35 20.86
C GLY A 131 19.99 65.45 20.38
N ALA A 132 20.63 65.71 19.24
CA ALA A 132 21.64 66.75 18.95
C ALA A 132 23.09 66.31 19.24
N ALA A 133 23.92 66.54 18.22
CA ALA A 133 25.40 66.55 18.14
C ALA A 133 26.14 65.20 18.09
#